data_AF-A0A6C0CI58-F1
#
_entry.id   AF-A0A6C0CI58-F1
#
_cell.length_a   1.000
_cell.length_b   1.000
_cell.length_c   1.000
_cell.angle_alpha   90.00
_cell.angle_beta   90.00
_cell.angle_gamma   90.00
#
_symmetry.space_group_name_H-M   'P 1'
#
loop_
_entity.id
_entity.type
_entity.pdbx_description
1 polymer ?
#
loop_
_entity_poly.entity_id
_entity_poly.type
_entity_poly.pdbx_seq_one_letter_code
_entity_poly.pdbx_strand_id
1 'polypeptide(L)'
;MSGLLLVKFQDRIYAKDQRRLLVWESAWDSFRPCEQIVWNPQTRQVEPFFGQYCSELFDIDYGFGETREQCTEFTDKVIDRLGEARELSDTEFWRWTEQNTEWFFDRPIVIHPCVKGKPSRAQYLTIMSLRAKTARRIPRQIRGTFKQRKH
;
A
#
# COMPACT_ATOMS: atom_id res chain seq x y z
N MET A 1 19.58 6.35 12.63
CA MET A 1 18.22 6.87 12.47
C MET A 1 17.27 5.92 13.16
N SER A 2 16.76 6.29 14.35
CA SER A 2 15.68 5.54 15.00
C SER A 2 14.42 5.82 14.18
N GLY A 3 14.09 4.92 13.26
CA GLY A 3 12.86 5.02 12.46
C GLY A 3 11.66 4.96 13.39
N LEU A 4 10.63 5.74 13.08
CA LEU A 4 9.35 5.68 13.81
C LEU A 4 8.85 4.23 13.83
N LEU A 5 8.78 3.67 15.03
CA LEU A 5 8.42 2.27 15.26
C LEU A 5 6.93 2.02 14.97
N LEU A 6 6.09 2.97 15.38
CA LEU A 6 4.64 2.96 15.19
C LEU A 6 4.22 4.14 14.33
N VAL A 7 3.35 3.88 13.36
CA VAL A 7 2.79 4.90 12.47
C VAL A 7 1.31 4.65 12.26
N LYS A 8 0.54 5.71 12.05
CA LYS A 8 -0.87 5.64 11.70
C LYS A 8 -1.06 6.00 10.22
N PHE A 9 -1.88 5.23 9.52
CA PHE A 9 -2.26 5.53 8.14
C PHE A 9 -3.64 4.95 7.83
N GLN A 10 -4.55 5.77 7.26
CA GLN A 10 -5.93 5.37 6.96
C GLN A 10 -6.63 4.64 8.11
N ASP A 11 -6.54 5.23 9.31
CA ASP A 11 -7.12 4.70 10.56
C ASP A 11 -6.59 3.33 11.04
N ARG A 12 -5.47 2.87 10.48
CA ARG A 12 -4.75 1.67 10.95
C ARG A 12 -3.40 2.06 11.55
N ILE A 13 -3.00 1.30 12.56
CA ILE A 13 -1.66 1.41 13.16
C ILE A 13 -0.77 0.32 12.55
N TYR A 14 0.37 0.74 12.05
CA TYR A 14 1.40 -0.14 11.50
C TYR A 14 2.65 -0.02 12.35
N ALA A 15 3.41 -1.10 12.37
CA ALA A 15 4.70 -1.13 13.02
C ALA A 15 5.76 -1.83 12.16
N LYS A 16 7.02 -1.61 12.53
CA LYS A 16 8.16 -2.29 11.94
C LYS A 16 9.00 -2.95 13.01
N ASP A 17 9.20 -4.26 12.87
CA ASP A 17 10.13 -5.02 13.71
C ASP A 17 11.16 -5.73 12.83
N GLN A 18 12.44 -5.39 12.97
CA GLN A 18 13.55 -5.97 12.18
C GLN A 18 13.27 -6.07 10.66
N ARG A 19 12.63 -5.04 10.08
CA ARG A 19 12.13 -4.95 8.67
C ARG A 19 10.87 -5.74 8.35
N ARG A 20 10.31 -6.51 9.27
CA ARG A 20 8.98 -7.10 9.15
C ARG A 20 7.92 -6.01 9.33
N LEU A 21 6.91 -6.02 8.47
CA LEU A 21 5.74 -5.17 8.61
C LEU A 21 4.75 -5.85 9.53
N LEU A 22 4.29 -5.10 10.53
CA LEU A 22 3.27 -5.51 11.46
C LEU A 22 2.08 -4.57 11.36
N VAL A 23 0.88 -5.09 11.58
CA VAL A 23 -0.37 -4.32 11.63
C VAL A 23 -1.08 -4.58 12.95
N TRP A 24 -1.53 -3.53 13.62
CA TRP A 24 -2.35 -3.66 14.82
C TRP A 24 -3.72 -4.18 14.44
N GLU A 25 -4.15 -5.27 15.05
CA GLU A 25 -5.49 -5.82 14.91
C GLU A 25 -6.22 -5.73 16.26
N SER A 26 -7.14 -4.77 16.37
CA SER A 26 -7.90 -4.54 17.59
C SER A 26 -8.77 -5.73 17.99
N ALA A 27 -9.21 -6.56 17.04
CA ALA A 27 -10.00 -7.74 17.37
C ALA A 27 -9.18 -8.79 18.15
N TRP A 28 -7.87 -8.77 18.02
CA TRP A 28 -6.95 -9.75 18.62
C TRP A 28 -6.07 -9.12 19.70
N ASP A 29 -6.21 -7.80 19.94
CA ASP A 29 -5.36 -6.98 20.80
C ASP A 29 -3.87 -7.25 20.59
N SER A 30 -3.46 -7.42 19.32
CA SER A 30 -2.10 -7.86 18.98
C SER A 30 -1.65 -7.31 17.63
N PHE A 31 -0.34 -7.09 17.51
CA PHE A 31 0.30 -6.86 16.22
C PHE A 31 0.43 -8.17 15.46
N ARG A 32 0.01 -8.16 14.19
CA ARG A 32 0.12 -9.31 13.29
C ARG A 32 1.11 -9.05 12.18
N PRO A 33 1.87 -10.06 11.75
CA PRO A 33 2.75 -9.91 10.60
C PRO A 33 1.93 -9.84 9.31
N CYS A 34 2.40 -9.04 8.36
CA CYS A 34 1.93 -9.09 6.99
C CYS A 34 3.12 -9.21 6.04
N GLU A 35 2.91 -9.83 4.88
CA GLU A 35 3.95 -9.93 3.86
C GLU A 35 4.22 -8.56 3.24
N GLN A 36 3.13 -7.85 2.93
CA GLN A 36 3.16 -6.59 2.23
C GLN A 36 2.01 -5.70 2.69
N ILE A 37 2.21 -4.39 2.61
CA ILE A 37 1.11 -3.43 2.58
C ILE A 37 0.86 -3.08 1.11
N VAL A 38 -0.40 -3.12 0.69
CA VAL A 38 -0.78 -2.99 -0.71
C VAL A 38 -1.98 -2.07 -0.86
N TRP A 39 -2.08 -1.41 -2.01
CA TRP A 39 -3.26 -0.66 -2.40
C TRP A 39 -4.18 -1.55 -3.22
N ASN A 40 -5.43 -1.68 -2.77
CA ASN A 40 -6.46 -2.46 -3.42
C ASN A 40 -7.32 -1.55 -4.31
N PRO A 41 -7.28 -1.72 -5.65
CA PRO A 41 -8.04 -0.87 -6.56
C PRO A 41 -9.55 -1.06 -6.47
N GLN A 42 -10.04 -2.19 -5.93
CA GLN A 42 -11.47 -2.47 -5.80
C GLN A 42 -12.07 -1.70 -4.61
N THR A 43 -11.40 -1.71 -3.46
CA THR A 43 -11.82 -0.96 -2.26
C THR A 43 -11.32 0.48 -2.27
N ARG A 44 -10.28 0.76 -3.07
CA ARG A 44 -9.53 2.03 -3.13
C ARG A 44 -8.79 2.37 -1.84
N GLN A 45 -8.55 1.35 -1.02
CA GLN A 45 -7.91 1.48 0.30
C GLN A 45 -6.56 0.78 0.30
N VAL A 46 -5.71 1.20 1.24
CA VAL A 46 -4.49 0.49 1.57
C VAL A 46 -4.80 -0.55 2.63
N GLU A 47 -4.39 -1.79 2.38
CA GLU A 47 -4.68 -2.93 3.24
C GLU A 47 -3.43 -3.81 3.42
N PRO A 48 -3.30 -4.49 4.58
CA PRO A 48 -2.28 -5.51 4.76
C PRO A 48 -2.59 -6.73 3.90
N PHE A 49 -1.61 -7.20 3.15
CA PHE A 49 -1.63 -8.49 2.48
C PHE A 49 -0.93 -9.52 3.36
N PHE A 50 -1.72 -10.43 3.94
CA PHE A 50 -1.24 -11.43 4.89
C PHE A 50 -0.63 -12.67 4.22
N GLY A 51 -0.95 -12.96 2.96
CA GLY A 51 -0.36 -14.06 2.18
C GLY A 51 -0.29 -15.38 2.95
N GLN A 52 0.93 -15.91 3.11
CA GLN A 52 1.20 -17.19 3.78
C GLN A 52 0.68 -17.26 5.21
N TYR A 53 0.64 -16.14 5.95
CA TYR A 53 0.19 -16.11 7.35
C TYR A 53 -1.29 -16.45 7.49
N CYS A 54 -2.09 -16.40 6.41
CA CYS A 54 -3.50 -16.77 6.41
C CYS A 54 -3.82 -17.86 5.36
N SER A 55 -2.84 -18.70 5.01
CA SER A 55 -3.00 -19.70 3.97
C SER A 55 -3.87 -20.89 4.37
N GLU A 56 -3.83 -21.32 5.63
CA GLU A 56 -4.65 -22.41 6.19
C GLU A 56 -5.43 -21.92 7.41
N LEU A 57 -6.77 -21.97 7.35
CA LEU A 57 -7.64 -21.41 8.38
C LEU A 57 -7.60 -22.20 9.69
N PHE A 58 -7.32 -23.50 9.62
CA PHE A 58 -7.25 -24.39 10.78
C PHE A 58 -5.85 -24.50 11.40
N ASP A 59 -4.91 -23.68 10.93
CA ASP A 59 -3.59 -23.59 11.54
C ASP A 59 -3.69 -23.06 12.98
N ILE A 60 -2.97 -23.68 13.90
CA ILE A 60 -2.89 -23.25 15.30
C ILE A 60 -2.26 -21.86 15.42
N ASP A 61 -1.40 -21.51 14.46
CA ASP A 61 -0.73 -20.21 14.37
C ASP A 61 -1.31 -19.35 13.24
N TYR A 62 -2.57 -19.58 12.87
CA TYR A 62 -3.29 -18.79 11.89
C TYR A 62 -3.14 -17.29 12.17
N GLY A 63 -2.69 -16.57 11.16
CA GLY A 63 -2.50 -15.13 11.21
C GLY A 63 -1.16 -14.65 11.75
N PHE A 64 -0.31 -15.55 12.25
CA PHE A 64 1.04 -15.25 12.77
C PHE A 64 2.14 -16.12 12.15
N GLY A 65 1.81 -17.35 11.75
CA GLY A 65 2.79 -18.38 11.40
C GLY A 65 3.79 -18.62 12.53
N GLU A 66 5.03 -18.97 12.18
CA GLU A 66 6.12 -19.24 13.14
C GLU A 66 6.54 -18.03 13.99
N THR A 67 5.95 -16.85 13.76
CA THR A 67 6.38 -15.59 14.38
C THR A 67 5.49 -15.11 15.52
N ARG A 68 4.58 -15.97 16.00
CA ARG A 68 3.61 -15.65 17.05
C ARG A 68 4.25 -15.09 18.32
N GLU A 69 5.23 -15.80 18.88
CA GLU A 69 5.91 -15.36 20.11
C GLU A 69 6.55 -13.98 19.96
N GLN A 70 7.22 -13.74 18.83
CA GLN A 70 7.85 -12.46 18.51
C GLN A 70 6.82 -11.32 18.43
N CYS A 71 5.65 -11.60 17.83
CA CYS A 71 4.58 -10.62 17.70
C CYS A 71 3.91 -10.29 19.04
N THR A 72 3.75 -11.29 19.91
CA THR A 72 3.28 -11.10 21.29
C THR A 72 4.27 -10.26 22.09
N GLU A 73 5.55 -10.64 22.09
CA GLU A 73 6.59 -9.88 22.78
C GLU A 73 6.72 -8.44 22.26
N PHE A 74 6.57 -8.25 20.94
CA PHE A 74 6.56 -6.92 20.34
C PHE A 74 5.37 -6.12 20.87
N THR A 75 4.18 -6.71 20.83
CA THR A 75 2.94 -6.08 21.30
C THR A 75 3.07 -5.61 22.74
N ASP A 76 3.51 -6.48 23.65
CA ASP A 76 3.66 -6.15 25.08
C ASP A 76 4.61 -4.97 25.31
N LYS A 77 5.62 -4.80 24.45
CA LYS A 77 6.58 -3.68 24.54
C LYS A 77 6.00 -2.34 24.08
N VAL A 78 4.98 -2.35 23.23
CA VAL A 78 4.51 -1.14 22.52
C VAL A 78 3.05 -0.78 22.73
N ILE A 79 2.26 -1.65 23.36
CA ILE A 79 0.81 -1.49 23.51
C ILE A 79 0.42 -0.17 24.18
N ASP A 80 1.18 0.26 25.20
CA ASP A 80 0.96 1.53 25.90
C ASP A 80 1.18 2.77 25.02
N ARG A 81 1.90 2.61 23.90
CA ARG A 81 2.28 3.69 22.97
C ARG A 81 1.43 3.73 21.71
N LEU A 82 0.38 2.90 21.59
CA LEU A 82 -0.49 2.89 20.42
C LEU A 82 -1.10 4.26 20.12
N GLY A 83 -1.45 5.02 21.17
CA GLY A 83 -2.00 6.38 21.03
C GLY A 83 -1.00 7.43 20.56
N GLU A 84 0.31 7.14 20.60
CA GLU A 84 1.38 8.05 20.18
C GLU A 84 1.74 7.88 18.70
N ALA A 85 1.09 6.95 17.99
CA ALA A 85 1.39 6.67 16.59
C ALA A 85 1.15 7.90 15.69
N ARG A 86 2.22 8.41 15.09
CA ARG A 86 2.16 9.56 14.19
C ARG A 86 1.42 9.21 12.91
N GLU A 87 0.44 10.02 12.54
CA GLU A 87 -0.22 9.89 11.24
C GLU A 87 0.71 10.33 10.10
N LEU A 88 0.85 9.47 9.09
CA LEU A 88 1.69 9.72 7.93
C LEU A 88 0.87 10.16 6.73
N SER A 89 1.45 11.03 5.90
CA SER A 89 0.93 11.28 4.55
C SER A 89 1.20 10.09 3.62
N ASP A 90 0.48 10.00 2.50
CA ASP A 90 0.61 8.91 1.52
C ASP A 90 2.06 8.68 1.06
N THR A 91 2.79 9.74 0.68
CA THR A 91 4.18 9.61 0.23
C THR A 91 5.14 9.23 1.36
N GLU A 92 4.93 9.73 2.58
CA GLU A 92 5.74 9.35 3.74
C GLU A 92 5.50 7.89 4.12
N PHE A 93 4.25 7.44 4.07
CA PHE A 93 3.85 6.08 4.39
C PHE A 93 4.53 5.07 3.46
N TRP A 94 4.42 5.24 2.15
CA TRP A 94 5.05 4.33 1.19
C TRP A 94 6.59 4.29 1.33
N ARG A 95 7.22 5.44 1.61
CA ARG A 95 8.66 5.47 1.92
C ARG A 95 8.99 4.73 3.21
N TRP A 96 8.18 4.92 4.26
CA TRP A 96 8.33 4.24 5.54
C TRP A 96 8.20 2.73 5.41
N THR A 97 7.33 2.21 4.52
CA THR A 97 7.20 0.75 4.32
C THR A 97 8.49 0.10 3.83
N GLU A 98 9.36 0.83 3.12
CA GLU A 98 10.57 0.32 2.43
C GLU A 98 10.28 -0.86 1.47
N GLN A 99 9.02 -1.04 1.07
CA GLN A 99 8.65 -2.03 0.07
C GLN A 99 9.07 -1.56 -1.34
N ASN A 100 9.26 -2.52 -2.25
CA ASN A 100 9.49 -2.20 -3.66
C ASN A 100 8.20 -1.64 -4.27
N THR A 101 8.11 -0.32 -4.38
CA THR A 101 6.95 0.38 -4.94
C THR A 101 7.10 0.57 -6.43
N GLU A 102 5.98 0.51 -7.14
CA GLU A 102 5.91 0.84 -8.57
C GLU A 102 5.18 2.16 -8.76
N TRP A 103 5.66 2.98 -9.69
CA TRP A 103 4.96 4.20 -10.08
C TRP A 103 3.67 3.87 -10.80
N PHE A 104 2.54 4.07 -10.12
CA PHE A 104 1.21 3.91 -10.65
C PHE A 104 0.59 5.28 -10.93
N PHE A 105 0.70 5.73 -12.17
CA PHE A 105 0.26 7.04 -12.67
C PHE A 105 0.82 8.24 -11.89
N ASP A 106 0.22 8.60 -10.76
CA ASP A 106 0.54 9.76 -9.95
C ASP A 106 1.26 9.40 -8.63
N ARG A 107 1.35 8.12 -8.24
CA ARG A 107 1.82 7.71 -6.91
C ARG A 107 2.71 6.47 -6.94
N PRO A 108 3.71 6.36 -6.04
CA PRO A 108 4.44 5.12 -5.82
C PRO A 108 3.64 4.22 -4.87
N ILE A 109 3.12 3.11 -5.37
CA ILE A 109 2.31 2.18 -4.57
C ILE A 109 2.72 0.73 -4.85
N VAL A 110 2.33 -0.18 -3.97
CA VAL A 110 2.32 -1.62 -4.24
C VAL A 110 0.88 -2.02 -4.58
N ILE A 111 0.63 -2.59 -5.75
CA ILE A 111 -0.73 -2.98 -6.17
C ILE A 111 -1.06 -4.35 -5.57
N HIS A 112 -2.28 -4.52 -5.06
CA HIS A 112 -2.74 -5.79 -4.50
C HIS A 112 -2.64 -6.94 -5.55
N PRO A 113 -2.08 -8.12 -5.20
CA PRO A 113 -1.85 -9.24 -6.14
C PRO A 113 -3.09 -9.81 -6.83
N CYS A 114 -4.29 -9.61 -6.24
CA CYS A 114 -5.55 -10.05 -6.86
C CYS A 114 -5.84 -9.35 -8.19
N VAL A 115 -5.22 -8.20 -8.46
CA VAL A 115 -5.40 -7.46 -9.70
C VAL A 115 -4.45 -8.03 -10.74
N LYS A 116 -5.02 -8.62 -11.81
CA LYS A 116 -4.24 -9.18 -12.92
C LYS A 116 -3.52 -8.08 -13.69
N GLY A 117 -2.30 -7.79 -13.28
CA GLY A 117 -1.45 -6.77 -13.88
C GLY A 117 -1.87 -5.34 -13.53
N LYS A 118 -1.12 -4.37 -14.06
CA LYS A 118 -1.34 -2.95 -13.82
C LYS A 118 -2.61 -2.46 -14.55
N PRO A 119 -3.60 -1.88 -13.84
CA PRO A 119 -4.77 -1.31 -14.50
C PRO A 119 -4.40 -0.30 -15.58
N SER A 120 -5.07 -0.39 -16.73
CA SER A 120 -4.96 0.61 -17.80
C SER A 120 -5.43 1.99 -17.32
N ARG A 121 -5.04 3.05 -18.01
CA ARG A 121 -5.44 4.43 -17.66
C ARG A 121 -6.96 4.61 -17.61
N ALA A 122 -7.70 3.96 -18.50
CA ALA A 122 -9.16 4.01 -18.50
C ALA A 122 -9.74 3.35 -17.24
N GLN A 123 -9.24 2.15 -16.88
CA GLN A 123 -9.65 1.45 -15.66
C GLN A 123 -9.30 2.28 -14.42
N TYR A 124 -8.10 2.87 -14.36
CA TYR A 124 -7.69 3.75 -13.27
C TYR A 124 -8.64 4.95 -13.10
N LEU A 125 -9.01 5.63 -14.20
CA LEU A 125 -9.97 6.73 -14.13
C LEU A 125 -11.32 6.28 -13.60
N THR A 126 -11.81 5.10 -14.01
CA THR A 126 -13.05 4.52 -13.49
C THR A 126 -12.95 4.21 -12.00
N ILE A 127 -11.87 3.53 -11.58
CA ILE A 127 -11.60 3.18 -10.18
C ILE A 127 -11.58 4.44 -9.31
N MET A 128 -10.83 5.45 -9.73
CA MET A 128 -10.70 6.71 -9.00
C MET A 128 -11.93 7.63 -9.15
N SER A 129 -12.96 7.22 -9.91
CA SER A 129 -14.14 8.03 -10.22
C SER A 129 -13.78 9.39 -10.85
N LEU A 130 -12.73 9.39 -11.69
CA LEU A 130 -12.20 10.55 -12.39
C LEU A 130 -12.67 10.56 -13.85
N ARG A 131 -12.82 11.76 -14.41
CA ARG A 131 -13.10 11.93 -15.84
C ARG A 131 -11.80 12.18 -16.61
N ALA A 132 -11.64 11.52 -17.76
CA ALA A 132 -10.57 11.82 -18.69
C ALA A 132 -10.64 13.30 -19.11
N LYS A 133 -9.57 14.06 -18.83
CA LYS A 133 -9.42 15.42 -19.37
C LYS A 133 -8.88 15.32 -20.79
N THR A 134 -9.71 15.64 -21.77
CA THR A 134 -9.25 15.87 -23.15
C THR A 134 -8.97 17.36 -23.34
N ALA A 135 -7.90 17.68 -24.08
CA ALA A 135 -7.66 19.06 -24.50
C ALA A 135 -8.86 19.50 -25.36
N ARG A 136 -9.70 20.39 -24.84
CA ARG A 136 -10.94 20.86 -25.51
C ARG A 136 -10.68 21.56 -26.85
N ARG A 137 -9.45 21.99 -27.11
CA ARG A 137 -9.02 22.61 -28.35
C ARG A 137 -7.63 22.09 -28.72
N ILE A 138 -7.51 21.56 -29.94
CA ILE A 138 -6.21 21.39 -30.60
C ILE A 138 -5.58 22.80 -30.66
N PRO A 139 -4.32 23.00 -30.22
CA PRO A 139 -3.63 24.27 -30.41
C PRO A 139 -3.63 24.58 -31.91
N ARG A 140 -4.32 25.66 -32.32
CA ARG A 140 -4.47 26.05 -33.73
C ARG A 140 -3.15 26.47 -34.41
N GLN A 141 -2.04 26.42 -33.68
CA GLN A 141 -0.71 26.86 -34.10
C GLN A 141 0.34 25.75 -34.06
N ILE A 142 -0.04 24.47 -34.18
CA ILE A 142 0.95 23.42 -34.48
C ILE A 142 1.39 23.61 -35.94
N ARG A 143 2.46 24.37 -36.17
CA ARG A 143 3.22 24.35 -37.43
C ARG A 143 3.93 23.00 -37.51
N GLY A 144 3.21 21.96 -37.92
CA GLY A 144 3.81 20.66 -38.22
C GLY A 144 4.73 20.78 -39.43
N THR A 145 5.95 20.26 -39.33
CA THR A 145 6.78 19.96 -40.50
C THR A 145 6.09 18.86 -41.31
N PHE A 146 5.46 19.22 -42.42
CA PHE A 146 4.99 18.24 -43.40
C PHE A 146 6.20 17.46 -43.92
N LYS A 147 6.22 16.14 -43.71
CA LYS A 147 7.15 15.26 -44.43
C LYS A 147 6.82 15.38 -45.92
N GLN A 148 7.72 15.96 -46.71
CA GLN A 148 7.64 15.91 -48.17
C GLN A 148 7.56 14.43 -48.59
N ARG A 149 6.50 14.07 -49.32
CA ARG A 149 6.47 12.81 -50.05
C ARG A 149 7.52 12.90 -51.16
N LYS A 150 8.49 11.99 -51.14
CA LYS A 150 9.41 11.81 -52.28
C LYS A 150 8.60 11.24 -53.45
N HIS A 151 8.64 11.95 -54.58
CA HIS A 151 8.21 11.45 -55.88
C HIS A 151 9.22 10.44 -56.42
#